data_AF-A0A7T5VEK2-F1
#
_entry.id   AF-A0A7T5VEK2-F1
#
_cell.length_a   1.000
_cell.length_b   1.000
_cell.length_c   1.000
_cell.angle_alpha   90.00
_cell.angle_beta   90.00
_cell.angle_gamma   90.00
#
_symmetry.space_group_name_H-M   'P 1'
#
loop_
_entity.id
_entity.type
_entity.pdbx_description
1 polymer ?
#
loop_
_entity_poly.entity_id
_entity_poly.type
_entity_poly.pdbx_seq_one_letter_code
_entity_poly.pdbx_strand_id
1 'polypeptide(L)'
;MLITKNFLMLNNPKTGSTFSRSVIKQVVEKRRVWDHSEFCIDLQLPNIKIKGQSRPADQHGTYSQIPFEYSHLPVVSIIRNPYDRVVSTYEFRHWAEWTAVPKEIISKTFKKFPDLSFEEYVRFTDYEMIYGRFNGISPKANIGNQTAQFIQMFFKNPNVVLDSIDENYIKSKSAASVPCG
;
A
#
# COMPACT_ATOMS: atom_id res chain seq x y z
N MET A 1 10.52 -3.38 0.68
CA MET A 1 9.96 -4.73 0.85
C MET A 1 11.04 -5.51 1.58
N LEU A 2 10.70 -6.26 2.63
CA LEU A 2 11.72 -6.98 3.40
C LEU A 2 11.69 -8.45 3.03
N ILE A 3 12.81 -9.01 2.58
CA ILE A 3 12.92 -10.42 2.19
C ILE A 3 13.83 -11.12 3.18
N THR A 4 13.38 -12.25 3.71
CA THR A 4 14.16 -13.10 4.61
C THR A 4 14.27 -14.51 4.02
N LYS A 5 15.06 -15.37 4.66
CA LYS A 5 15.14 -16.80 4.32
C LYS A 5 13.78 -17.51 4.33
N ASN A 6 12.82 -17.07 5.16
CA ASN A 6 11.59 -17.81 5.44
C ASN A 6 10.32 -17.15 4.90
N PHE A 7 10.34 -15.84 4.68
CA PHE A 7 9.16 -15.09 4.24
C PHE A 7 9.56 -13.75 3.61
N LEU A 8 8.61 -13.17 2.87
CA LEU A 8 8.67 -11.82 2.36
C LEU A 8 7.61 -10.95 3.04
N MET A 9 8.01 -9.79 3.54
CA MET A 9 7.12 -8.81 4.14
C MET A 9 6.84 -7.64 3.18
N LEU A 10 5.57 -7.49 2.82
CA LEU A 10 5.06 -6.29 2.16
C LEU A 10 4.83 -5.20 3.20
N ASN A 11 5.46 -4.04 3.02
CA ASN A 11 5.39 -2.94 3.97
C ASN A 11 4.17 -2.07 3.69
N ASN A 12 3.02 -2.42 4.28
CA ASN A 12 1.86 -1.56 4.21
C ASN A 12 2.15 -0.22 4.94
N PRO A 13 1.92 0.95 4.32
CA PRO A 13 2.13 2.23 4.98
C PRO A 13 1.24 2.40 6.22
N LYS A 14 1.79 3.04 7.26
CA LYS A 14 1.06 3.47 8.48
C LYS A 14 0.43 2.34 9.31
N THR A 15 0.98 1.14 9.21
CA THR A 15 0.56 -0.02 10.00
C THR A 15 1.55 -0.45 11.09
N GLY A 16 2.65 0.29 11.28
CA GLY A 16 3.74 -0.13 12.18
C GLY A 16 4.85 -0.92 11.48
N SER A 17 4.84 -0.98 10.13
CA SER A 17 5.85 -1.69 9.34
C SER A 17 7.30 -1.25 9.62
N THR A 18 7.55 0.00 10.00
CA THR A 18 8.89 0.46 10.43
C THR A 18 9.37 -0.28 11.69
N PHE A 19 8.52 -0.42 12.70
CA PHE A 19 8.84 -1.15 13.93
C PHE A 19 9.10 -2.62 13.62
N SER A 20 8.18 -3.29 12.92
CA SER A 20 8.32 -4.71 12.60
C SER A 20 9.56 -5.00 11.76
N ARG A 21 9.88 -4.15 10.78
CA ARG A 21 11.14 -4.27 10.02
C ARG A 21 12.37 -4.20 10.92
N SER A 22 12.39 -3.26 11.87
CA SER A 22 13.51 -3.12 12.81
C SER A 22 13.68 -4.38 13.66
N VAL A 23 12.59 -4.90 14.22
CA VAL A 23 12.61 -6.13 15.01
C VAL A 23 13.08 -7.33 14.18
N ILE A 24 12.55 -7.51 12.97
CA ILE A 24 12.93 -8.63 12.09
C ILE A 24 14.42 -8.56 11.75
N LYS A 25 14.94 -7.38 11.38
CA LYS A 25 16.38 -7.20 11.09
C LYS A 25 17.25 -7.58 12.28
N GLN A 26 16.90 -7.12 13.49
CA GLN A 26 17.62 -7.47 14.71
C GLN A 26 17.60 -8.97 15.01
N VAL A 27 16.46 -9.64 14.80
CA VAL A 27 16.35 -11.09 14.99
C VAL A 27 17.21 -11.86 13.99
N VAL A 28 17.17 -11.49 12.71
CA VAL A 28 18.00 -12.14 11.68
C VAL A 28 19.50 -11.94 11.98
N GLU A 29 19.90 -10.73 12.36
CA GLU A 29 21.30 -10.45 12.72
C GLU A 29 21.79 -11.30 13.89
N LYS A 30 20.96 -11.47 14.93
CA LYS A 30 21.28 -12.38 16.05
C LYS A 30 21.36 -13.84 15.62
N ARG A 31 20.52 -14.28 14.68
CA ARG A 31 20.54 -15.67 14.17
C ARG A 31 21.74 -15.94 13.27
N ARG A 32 22.20 -14.93 12.51
CA ARG A 32 23.39 -15.01 11.63
C ARG A 32 24.68 -15.39 12.36
N VAL A 33 24.74 -15.16 13.68
CA VAL A 33 25.84 -15.63 14.55
C VAL A 33 25.95 -17.15 14.55
N TRP A 34 24.83 -17.87 14.40
CA TRP A 34 24.73 -19.33 14.48
C TRP A 34 24.42 -20.00 13.14
N ASP A 35 23.71 -19.31 12.24
CA ASP A 35 23.38 -19.78 10.89
C ASP A 35 23.76 -18.72 9.85
N HIS A 36 24.92 -18.88 9.20
CA HIS A 36 25.40 -17.95 8.19
C HIS A 36 24.56 -17.91 6.90
N SER A 37 23.63 -18.85 6.71
CA SER A 37 22.69 -18.82 5.60
C SER A 37 21.51 -17.87 5.83
N GLU A 38 21.35 -17.33 7.05
CA GLU A 38 20.33 -16.34 7.36
C GLU A 38 20.55 -15.03 6.57
N PHE A 39 19.48 -14.50 6.01
CA PHE A 39 19.54 -13.22 5.30
C PHE A 39 18.32 -12.34 5.51
N CYS A 40 18.54 -11.04 5.34
CA CYS A 40 17.52 -10.02 5.38
C CYS A 40 17.87 -8.93 4.35
N ILE A 41 17.07 -8.82 3.30
CA ILE A 41 17.24 -7.87 2.20
C ILE A 41 16.12 -6.83 2.29
N ASP A 42 16.48 -5.55 2.28
CA ASP A 42 15.50 -4.45 2.29
C ASP A 42 15.44 -3.80 0.91
N LEU A 43 14.56 -4.31 0.06
CA LEU A 43 14.40 -3.83 -1.31
C LEU A 43 13.66 -2.49 -1.35
N GLN A 44 14.29 -1.50 -1.97
CA GLN A 44 13.65 -0.25 -2.38
C GLN A 44 13.14 -0.43 -3.81
N LEU A 45 11.85 -0.18 -4.04
CA LEU A 45 11.16 -0.44 -5.30
C LEU A 45 10.45 0.84 -5.78
N PRO A 46 10.30 1.03 -7.10
CA PRO A 46 9.59 2.20 -7.63
C PRO A 46 8.13 2.20 -7.18
N ASN A 47 7.59 3.38 -6.93
CA ASN A 47 6.20 3.53 -6.53
C ASN A 47 5.27 3.49 -7.75
N ILE A 48 4.84 2.29 -8.14
CA ILE A 48 3.93 2.07 -9.29
C ILE A 48 2.43 2.23 -8.95
N LYS A 49 2.10 2.53 -7.69
CA LYS A 49 0.72 2.54 -7.18
C LYS A 49 -0.03 3.84 -7.47
N ILE A 50 0.71 4.91 -7.73
CA ILE A 50 0.15 6.26 -7.87
C ILE A 50 0.75 6.87 -9.15
N LYS A 51 -0.08 7.09 -10.17
CA LYS A 51 0.38 7.71 -11.42
C LYS A 51 0.60 9.21 -11.24
N GLY A 52 1.52 9.77 -12.04
CA GLY A 52 1.78 11.21 -12.09
C GLY A 52 2.71 11.72 -10.98
N GLN A 53 3.15 10.85 -10.07
CA GLN A 53 4.16 11.19 -9.08
C GLN A 53 5.48 10.48 -9.39
N SER A 54 6.50 11.23 -9.77
CA SER A 54 7.88 10.72 -9.73
C SER A 54 8.31 10.69 -8.26
N ARG A 55 8.20 9.53 -7.63
CA ARG A 55 8.70 9.32 -6.27
C ARG A 55 10.01 8.54 -6.30
N PRO A 56 10.94 8.84 -5.38
CA PRO A 56 12.07 7.96 -5.14
C PRO A 56 11.59 6.53 -4.86
N ALA A 57 12.41 5.55 -5.22
CA ALA A 57 12.16 4.17 -4.84
C ALA A 57 12.08 4.06 -3.31
N ASP A 58 11.11 3.30 -2.81
CA ASP A 58 10.84 3.18 -1.38
C ASP A 58 10.63 1.72 -0.95
N GLN A 59 10.55 1.49 0.37
CA GLN A 59 10.33 0.14 0.90
C GLN A 59 8.91 -0.40 0.68
N HIS A 60 7.99 0.31 0.05
CA HIS A 60 6.56 -0.03 -0.04
C HIS A 60 6.19 -0.79 -1.31
N GLY A 61 7.08 -1.67 -1.79
CA GLY A 61 6.79 -2.57 -2.91
C GLY A 61 5.50 -3.39 -2.71
N THR A 62 4.87 -3.73 -3.83
CA THR A 62 3.60 -4.49 -3.90
C THR A 62 3.84 -5.97 -4.18
N TYR A 63 2.78 -6.78 -4.07
CA TYR A 63 2.81 -8.20 -4.46
C TYR A 63 3.29 -8.36 -5.91
N SER A 64 2.75 -7.57 -6.84
CA SER A 64 3.12 -7.61 -8.26
C SER A 64 4.59 -7.23 -8.55
N GLN A 65 5.33 -6.72 -7.55
CA GLN A 65 6.75 -6.37 -7.65
C GLN A 65 7.66 -7.41 -6.97
N ILE A 66 7.12 -8.53 -6.46
CA ILE A 66 7.93 -9.58 -5.85
C ILE A 66 8.87 -10.18 -6.92
N PRO A 67 10.20 -10.20 -6.70
CA PRO A 67 11.13 -10.84 -7.62
C PRO A 67 10.84 -12.34 -7.75
N PHE A 68 10.98 -12.86 -8.98
CA PHE A 68 10.69 -14.27 -9.30
C PHE A 68 11.44 -15.26 -8.39
N GLU A 69 12.71 -14.96 -8.08
CA GLU A 69 13.53 -15.79 -7.19
C GLU A 69 12.94 -15.97 -5.78
N TYR A 70 12.09 -15.05 -5.33
CA TYR A 70 11.44 -15.07 -4.01
C TYR A 70 9.93 -15.32 -4.07
N SER A 71 9.36 -15.59 -5.25
CA SER A 71 7.91 -15.74 -5.41
C SER A 71 7.32 -16.97 -4.71
N HIS A 72 8.18 -17.93 -4.34
CA HIS A 72 7.81 -19.12 -3.59
C HIS A 72 7.71 -18.88 -2.08
N LEU A 73 8.21 -17.74 -1.58
CA LEU A 73 8.19 -17.45 -0.15
C LEU A 73 6.79 -17.04 0.32
N PRO A 74 6.37 -17.46 1.52
CA PRO A 74 5.18 -16.92 2.17
C PRO A 74 5.22 -15.39 2.23
N VAL A 75 4.11 -14.76 1.83
CA VAL A 75 3.96 -13.30 1.88
C VAL A 75 3.23 -12.90 3.16
N VAL A 76 3.87 -12.06 3.97
CA VAL A 76 3.31 -11.53 5.21
C VAL A 76 3.20 -10.01 5.17
N SER A 77 2.34 -9.46 6.01
CA SER A 77 2.25 -8.01 6.20
C SER A 77 1.72 -7.70 7.58
N ILE A 78 1.87 -6.43 7.99
CA ILE A 78 1.30 -5.91 9.22
C ILE A 78 0.09 -5.07 8.84
N ILE A 79 -1.05 -5.42 9.43
CA ILE A 79 -2.30 -4.68 9.30
C ILE A 79 -2.58 -3.90 10.58
N ARG A 80 -3.35 -2.82 10.45
CA ARG A 80 -3.83 -1.99 11.54
C ARG A 80 -5.32 -1.77 11.35
N ASN A 81 -6.03 -1.44 12.43
CA ASN A 81 -7.39 -0.93 12.32
C ASN A 81 -7.47 0.14 11.20
N PRO A 82 -8.40 0.01 10.25
CA PRO A 82 -8.47 0.91 9.10
C PRO A 82 -8.71 2.38 9.49
N TYR A 83 -9.48 2.64 10.55
CA TYR A 83 -9.73 4.00 11.04
C TYR A 83 -8.46 4.63 11.60
N ASP A 84 -7.73 3.91 12.46
CA ASP A 84 -6.46 4.39 12.99
C ASP A 84 -5.42 4.63 11.90
N ARG A 85 -5.46 3.83 10.82
CA ARG A 85 -4.58 4.02 9.67
C ARG A 85 -4.89 5.32 8.93
N VAL A 86 -6.17 5.67 8.77
CA VAL A 86 -6.59 6.95 8.18
C VAL A 86 -6.09 8.11 9.04
N VAL A 87 -6.33 8.08 10.35
CA VAL A 87 -5.86 9.12 11.28
C VAL A 87 -4.33 9.24 11.24
N SER A 88 -3.61 8.12 11.29
CA SER A 88 -2.14 8.13 11.23
C SER A 88 -1.61 8.67 9.89
N THR A 89 -2.34 8.48 8.79
CA THR A 89 -1.96 9.06 7.49
C THR A 89 -2.24 10.57 7.45
N TYR A 90 -3.36 11.01 8.02
CA TYR A 90 -3.70 12.42 8.19
C TYR A 90 -2.62 13.16 8.97
N GLU A 91 -2.29 12.68 10.18
CA GLU A 91 -1.32 13.30 11.08
C GLU A 91 0.11 13.28 10.54
N PHE A 92 0.48 12.27 9.76
CA PHE A 92 1.81 12.20 9.15
C PHE A 92 2.00 13.22 8.01
N ARG A 93 0.92 13.77 7.46
CA ARG A 93 0.93 14.89 6.50
C ARG A 93 1.77 14.75 5.22
N HIS A 94 2.31 13.58 4.90
CA HIS A 94 3.01 13.36 3.62
C HIS A 94 2.14 13.61 2.37
N TRP A 95 0.82 13.56 2.52
CA TRP A 95 -0.14 13.91 1.48
C TRP A 95 -0.17 15.42 1.15
N ALA A 96 0.27 16.28 2.08
CA ALA A 96 0.35 17.72 1.87
C ALA A 96 1.44 18.11 0.86
N GLU A 97 2.52 17.34 0.83
CA GLU A 97 3.66 17.56 -0.06
C GLU A 97 3.56 16.72 -1.35
N TRP A 98 3.10 15.47 -1.23
CA TRP A 98 3.15 14.49 -2.31
C TRP A 98 1.76 13.94 -2.62
N THR A 99 1.02 14.68 -3.45
CA THR A 99 -0.35 14.36 -3.88
C THR A 99 -0.44 14.12 -5.39
N ALA A 100 -1.33 13.21 -5.80
CA ALA A 100 -1.64 12.93 -7.20
C ALA A 100 -2.83 13.77 -7.69
N VAL A 101 -3.50 14.48 -6.77
CA VAL A 101 -4.60 15.35 -7.11
C VAL A 101 -4.04 16.58 -7.85
N PRO A 102 -4.56 16.93 -9.03
CA PRO A 102 -4.10 18.10 -9.78
C PRO A 102 -4.25 19.39 -8.96
N LYS A 103 -3.28 20.30 -9.09
CA LYS A 103 -3.25 21.57 -8.34
C LYS A 103 -4.51 22.41 -8.58
N GLU A 104 -5.08 22.34 -9.78
CA GLU A 104 -6.31 23.04 -10.17
C GLU A 104 -7.53 22.50 -9.42
N ILE A 105 -7.56 21.19 -9.14
CA ILE A 105 -8.63 20.57 -8.34
C ILE A 105 -8.45 20.93 -6.86
N ILE A 106 -7.22 20.91 -6.37
CA ILE A 106 -6.89 21.30 -4.99
C ILE A 106 -7.32 22.76 -4.74
N SER A 107 -6.89 23.70 -5.58
CA SER A 107 -7.18 25.13 -5.38
C SER A 107 -8.67 25.46 -5.44
N LYS A 108 -9.44 24.75 -6.28
CA LYS A 108 -10.89 24.93 -6.40
C LYS A 108 -11.68 24.28 -5.26
N THR A 109 -11.28 23.09 -4.83
CA THR A 109 -12.09 22.22 -3.95
C THR A 109 -11.67 22.31 -2.49
N PHE A 110 -10.37 22.44 -2.24
CA PHE A 110 -9.74 22.35 -0.93
C PHE A 110 -9.00 23.65 -0.60
N LYS A 111 -9.76 24.72 -0.37
CA LYS A 111 -9.23 26.09 -0.16
C LYS A 111 -8.21 26.21 0.97
N LYS A 112 -8.29 25.34 1.98
CA LYS A 112 -7.38 25.32 3.13
C LYS A 112 -6.14 24.48 2.91
N PHE A 113 -5.99 23.79 1.78
CA PHE A 113 -4.84 22.92 1.54
C PHE A 113 -3.52 23.70 1.70
N PRO A 114 -2.52 23.17 2.43
CA PRO A 114 -2.44 21.82 3.01
C PRO A 114 -3.06 21.65 4.41
N ASP A 115 -3.65 22.68 5.00
CA ASP A 115 -4.23 22.71 6.36
C ASP A 115 -5.71 22.28 6.39
N LEU A 116 -5.98 21.10 5.84
CA LEU A 116 -7.30 20.50 5.86
C LEU A 116 -7.70 20.08 7.28
N SER A 117 -8.99 20.22 7.62
CA SER A 117 -9.58 19.49 8.73
C SER A 117 -9.55 17.98 8.45
N PHE A 118 -9.76 17.15 9.48
CA PHE A 118 -9.83 15.70 9.27
C PHE A 118 -10.97 15.30 8.32
N GLU A 119 -12.12 15.97 8.40
CA GLU A 119 -13.25 15.74 7.49
C GLU A 119 -12.91 16.10 6.04
N GLU A 120 -12.28 17.27 5.84
CA GLU A 120 -11.80 17.71 4.53
C GLU A 120 -10.75 16.73 3.98
N TYR A 121 -9.87 16.21 4.85
CA TYR A 121 -8.89 15.19 4.51
C TYR A 121 -9.55 13.87 4.07
N VAL A 122 -10.57 13.38 4.78
CA VAL A 122 -11.27 12.15 4.38
C VAL A 122 -11.82 12.30 2.96
N ARG A 123 -12.48 13.43 2.67
CA ARG A 123 -12.95 13.75 1.31
C ARG A 123 -11.80 13.85 0.31
N PHE A 124 -10.68 14.46 0.69
CA PHE A 124 -9.48 14.54 -0.15
C PHE A 124 -8.92 13.15 -0.51
N THR A 125 -9.05 12.15 0.38
CA THR A 125 -8.58 10.80 0.06
C THR A 125 -9.33 10.11 -1.07
N ASP A 126 -10.58 10.50 -1.35
CA ASP A 126 -11.32 10.00 -2.51
C ASP A 126 -10.75 10.56 -3.82
N TYR A 127 -10.30 11.81 -3.81
CA TYR A 127 -9.60 12.41 -4.95
C TYR A 127 -8.22 11.75 -5.15
N GLU A 128 -7.47 11.51 -4.09
CA GLU A 128 -6.22 10.72 -4.17
C GLU A 128 -6.44 9.34 -4.79
N MET A 129 -7.56 8.69 -4.46
CA MET A 129 -7.94 7.41 -5.06
C MET A 129 -8.21 7.56 -6.56
N ILE A 130 -9.07 8.50 -6.96
CA ILE A 130 -9.48 8.69 -8.35
C ILE A 130 -8.29 9.07 -9.24
N TYR A 131 -7.54 10.10 -8.84
CA TYR A 131 -6.46 10.66 -9.66
C TYR A 131 -5.14 9.87 -9.54
N GLY A 132 -4.91 9.22 -8.39
CA GLY A 132 -3.69 8.48 -8.13
C GLY A 132 -3.81 6.99 -8.40
N ARG A 133 -4.78 6.33 -7.74
CA ARG A 133 -4.83 4.86 -7.64
C ARG A 133 -5.58 4.20 -8.78
N PHE A 134 -6.70 4.77 -9.19
CA PHE A 134 -7.52 4.22 -10.27
C PHE A 134 -6.86 4.36 -11.63
N ASN A 135 -6.06 5.40 -11.85
CA ASN A 135 -5.25 5.53 -13.07
C ASN A 135 -6.09 5.32 -14.36
N GLY A 136 -7.26 5.96 -14.42
CA GLY A 136 -8.17 5.84 -15.56
C GLY A 136 -9.06 4.58 -15.57
N ILE A 137 -8.86 3.66 -14.62
CA ILE A 137 -9.80 2.55 -14.37
C ILE A 137 -11.04 3.13 -13.67
N SER A 138 -12.22 2.67 -14.06
CA SER A 138 -13.48 3.03 -13.40
C SER A 138 -14.11 1.77 -12.82
N PRO A 139 -13.81 1.43 -11.55
CA PRO A 139 -14.37 0.23 -10.93
C PRO A 139 -15.90 0.23 -10.97
N LYS A 140 -16.50 -0.95 -11.20
CA LYS A 140 -17.97 -1.09 -11.23
C LYS A 140 -18.58 -1.04 -9.83
N ALA A 141 -17.83 -1.49 -8.82
CA ALA A 141 -18.18 -1.37 -7.42
C ALA A 141 -17.86 0.01 -6.85
N ASN A 142 -18.67 0.46 -5.89
CA ASN A 142 -18.38 1.68 -5.14
C ASN A 142 -17.37 1.38 -4.02
N ILE A 143 -16.07 1.48 -4.34
CA ILE A 143 -14.99 1.23 -3.39
C ILE A 143 -14.30 2.52 -2.95
N GLY A 144 -13.90 2.58 -1.67
CA GLY A 144 -13.15 3.70 -1.12
C GLY A 144 -11.62 3.52 -1.22
N ASN A 145 -10.88 4.58 -0.90
CA ASN A 145 -9.42 4.66 -1.03
C ASN A 145 -8.68 3.53 -0.29
N GLN A 146 -9.18 3.10 0.88
CA GLN A 146 -8.57 2.04 1.68
C GLN A 146 -8.61 0.69 0.94
N THR A 147 -9.73 0.37 0.29
CA THR A 147 -9.92 -0.84 -0.52
C THR A 147 -9.07 -0.79 -1.78
N ALA A 148 -9.06 0.34 -2.49
CA ALA A 148 -8.21 0.53 -3.66
C ALA A 148 -6.72 0.31 -3.31
N GLN A 149 -6.26 0.90 -2.20
CA GLN A 149 -4.90 0.69 -1.70
C GLN A 149 -4.62 -0.77 -1.34
N PHE A 150 -5.57 -1.46 -0.71
CA PHE A 150 -5.42 -2.88 -0.36
C PHE A 150 -5.23 -3.73 -1.63
N ILE A 151 -6.07 -3.52 -2.65
CA ILE A 151 -5.97 -4.22 -3.93
C ILE A 151 -4.59 -4.00 -4.56
N GLN A 152 -4.16 -2.74 -4.67
CA GLN A 152 -2.86 -2.38 -5.23
C GLN A 152 -1.67 -3.00 -4.49
N MET A 153 -1.75 -3.11 -3.16
CA MET A 153 -0.65 -3.64 -2.35
C MET A 153 -0.53 -5.15 -2.45
N PHE A 154 -1.65 -5.88 -2.44
CA PHE A 154 -1.66 -7.31 -2.11
C PHE A 154 -2.07 -8.23 -3.26
N PHE A 155 -2.68 -7.73 -4.34
CA PHE A 155 -3.12 -8.59 -5.43
C PHE A 155 -2.03 -8.79 -6.49
N LYS A 156 -2.00 -9.99 -7.08
CA LYS A 156 -1.12 -10.35 -8.21
C LYS A 156 -1.30 -9.40 -9.40
N ASN A 157 -2.56 -9.13 -9.76
CA ASN A 157 -2.94 -8.28 -10.89
C ASN A 157 -3.92 -7.18 -10.47
N PRO A 158 -3.46 -6.12 -9.79
CA PRO A 158 -4.35 -5.15 -9.15
C PRO A 158 -5.21 -4.39 -10.15
N ASN A 159 -4.70 -4.06 -11.34
CA ASN A 159 -5.47 -3.35 -12.36
C ASN A 159 -6.63 -4.20 -12.89
N VAL A 160 -6.41 -5.50 -13.12
CA VAL A 160 -7.47 -6.42 -13.55
C VAL A 160 -8.57 -6.50 -12.50
N VAL A 161 -8.18 -6.60 -11.22
CA VAL A 161 -9.13 -6.67 -10.10
C VAL A 161 -9.91 -5.37 -9.97
N LEU A 162 -9.25 -4.21 -10.06
CA LEU A 162 -9.92 -2.90 -10.02
C LEU A 162 -10.89 -2.70 -11.19
N ASP A 163 -10.58 -3.23 -12.37
CA ASP A 163 -11.44 -3.12 -13.56
C ASP A 163 -12.67 -4.05 -13.49
N SER A 164 -12.49 -5.24 -12.90
CA SER A 164 -13.56 -6.25 -12.83
C SER A 164 -14.41 -6.19 -11.56
N ILE A 165 -13.94 -5.54 -10.49
CA ILE A 165 -14.64 -5.56 -9.18
C ILE A 165 -16.03 -4.93 -9.28
N ASP A 166 -17.03 -5.70 -8.84
CA ASP A 166 -18.43 -5.31 -8.75
C ASP A 166 -19.04 -5.72 -7.40
N GLU A 167 -20.30 -5.38 -7.18
CA GLU A 167 -21.01 -5.71 -5.93
C GLU A 167 -21.16 -7.22 -5.70
N ASN A 168 -21.23 -8.02 -6.77
CA ASN A 168 -21.34 -9.47 -6.66
C ASN A 168 -20.00 -10.07 -6.20
N TYR A 169 -18.89 -9.58 -6.74
CA TYR A 169 -17.55 -9.97 -6.33
C TYR A 169 -17.34 -9.71 -4.83
N ILE A 170 -17.73 -8.52 -4.34
CA ILE A 170 -17.59 -8.15 -2.93
C ILE A 170 -18.46 -9.03 -2.01
N LYS A 171 -19.70 -9.31 -2.42
CA LYS A 171 -20.64 -10.14 -1.65
C LYS A 171 -20.32 -11.63 -1.71
N SER A 172 -19.67 -12.07 -2.78
CA SER A 172 -19.23 -13.44 -2.91
C SER A 172 -18.16 -13.71 -1.86
N LYS A 173 -18.27 -14.84 -1.14
CA LYS A 173 -17.22 -15.31 -0.21
C LYS A 173 -15.86 -15.52 -0.90
N SER A 174 -15.80 -15.35 -2.22
CA SER A 174 -14.60 -15.32 -3.06
C SER A 174 -13.58 -14.27 -2.65
N ALA A 175 -13.98 -13.14 -2.04
CA ALA A 175 -13.01 -12.16 -1.54
C ALA A 175 -12.12 -12.74 -0.41
N ALA A 176 -12.60 -13.77 0.30
CA ALA A 176 -11.83 -14.55 1.27
C ALA A 176 -11.15 -15.80 0.66
N SER A 177 -11.40 -16.11 -0.61
CA SER A 177 -10.88 -17.30 -1.30
C SER A 177 -10.16 -17.01 -2.62
N VAL A 178 -9.82 -15.75 -2.93
CA VAL A 178 -8.74 -15.48 -3.89
C VAL A 178 -7.49 -16.06 -3.23
N PRO A 179 -6.83 -17.07 -3.82
CA PRO A 179 -5.66 -17.64 -3.22
C PRO A 179 -4.61 -16.54 -3.14
N CYS A 180 -4.36 -16.08 -1.93
CA CYS A 180 -3.12 -15.40 -1.57
C CYS A 180 -1.94 -16.41 -1.51
N GLY A 181 -2.12 -17.62 -2.06
CA GLY A 181 -1.05 -18.56 -2.43
C GLY A 181 -0.64 -18.34 -3.88
#